data_AF-A0A2E7SFP4-F1
#
_entry.id   AF-A0A2E7SFP4-F1
#
_cell.length_a   1.000
_cell.length_b   1.000
_cell.length_c   1.000
_cell.angle_alpha   90.00
_cell.angle_beta   90.00
_cell.angle_gamma   90.00
#
_symmetry.space_group_name_H-M   'P 1'
#
loop_
_entity.id
_entity.type
_entity.pdbx_description
1 polymer ?
#
loop_
_entity_poly.entity_id
_entity_poly.type
_entity_poly.pdbx_seq_one_letter_code
_entity_poly.pdbx_strand_id
1 'polypeptide(L)'
;MTQLFAGCFGGDEKVEPNTIPWDENFIYIDDPLSHEDARDFVVGDIFTNETWGNASWAVFGNEHGGNCCEHYLAATKEGWIVNFGGEYPTWTEDRGHTWQEWQPTVLAQFGCLIYKPTVPGQEGLGEGSIVQATNGDLISMGWFPYPSTSGADQFYA
;
A
#
# COMPACT_ATOMS: atom_id res chain seq x y z
N MET A 1 34.45 7.46 -32.38
CA MET A 1 33.12 7.58 -31.76
C MET A 1 32.95 6.34 -30.91
N THR A 2 33.16 6.47 -29.60
CA THR A 2 33.20 5.33 -28.68
C THR A 2 31.91 5.35 -27.87
N GLN A 3 31.13 4.27 -27.95
CA GLN A 3 29.89 4.11 -27.20
C GLN A 3 30.22 3.88 -25.71
N LEU A 4 29.65 4.70 -24.83
CA LEU A 4 29.65 4.44 -23.38
C LEU A 4 28.57 3.41 -23.08
N PHE A 5 28.97 2.22 -22.62
CA PHE A 5 28.09 1.30 -21.91
C PHE A 5 28.09 1.68 -20.43
N ALA A 6 26.90 1.86 -19.85
CA ALA A 6 26.72 1.92 -18.40
C ALA A 6 26.89 0.51 -17.82
N GLY A 7 28.13 0.10 -17.63
CA GLY A 7 28.50 -1.15 -16.97
C GLY A 7 29.65 -0.85 -16.01
N CYS A 8 29.41 -1.02 -14.71
CA CYS A 8 30.45 -0.93 -13.70
C CYS A 8 31.40 -2.12 -13.87
N PHE A 9 32.59 -1.89 -14.42
CA PHE A 9 33.70 -2.84 -14.34
C PHE A 9 34.46 -2.58 -13.02
N GLY A 10 33.87 -3.02 -11.91
CA GLY A 10 34.56 -3.09 -10.63
C GLY A 10 35.38 -4.38 -10.56
N GLY A 11 36.70 -4.26 -10.44
CA GLY A 11 37.58 -5.36 -10.07
C GLY A 11 37.41 -5.74 -8.59
N ASP A 12 38.03 -6.85 -8.19
CA ASP A 12 38.03 -7.55 -6.88
C ASP A 12 38.26 -6.69 -5.61
N GLU A 13 37.54 -5.58 -5.46
CA GLU A 13 37.41 -4.88 -4.20
C GLU A 13 36.51 -5.77 -3.32
N LYS A 14 37.13 -6.38 -2.31
CA LYS A 14 36.36 -6.89 -1.17
C LYS A 14 35.57 -5.69 -0.67
N VAL A 15 34.26 -5.74 -0.81
CA VAL A 15 33.36 -4.81 -0.14
C VAL A 15 33.64 -5.03 1.34
N GLU A 16 34.47 -4.15 1.93
CA GLU A 16 34.55 -4.01 3.38
C GLU A 16 33.09 -3.83 3.81
N PRO A 17 32.53 -4.72 4.64
CA PRO A 17 31.16 -4.59 5.07
C PRO A 17 31.03 -3.19 5.64
N ASN A 18 30.14 -2.39 5.07
CA ASN A 18 29.92 -1.03 5.55
C ASN A 18 29.33 -1.18 6.94
N THR A 19 30.18 -1.09 7.97
CA THR A 19 29.87 -1.42 9.37
C THR A 19 29.12 -0.30 10.08
N ILE A 20 28.77 0.78 9.37
CA ILE A 20 27.97 1.86 9.93
C ILE A 20 26.53 1.33 10.05
N PRO A 21 26.00 1.13 11.27
CA PRO A 21 24.63 0.67 11.45
C PRO A 21 23.71 1.78 10.91
N TRP A 22 23.02 1.49 9.81
CA TRP A 22 22.16 2.48 9.13
C TRP A 22 20.98 2.91 10.01
N ASP A 23 20.68 2.12 11.03
CA ASP A 23 19.54 2.21 11.93
C ASP A 23 19.87 2.81 13.31
N GLU A 24 21.14 3.13 13.62
CA GLU A 24 21.66 3.44 14.98
C GLU A 24 20.90 4.56 15.73
N ASN A 25 20.14 5.40 15.01
CA ASN A 25 19.35 6.49 15.60
C ASN A 25 17.89 6.51 15.15
N PHE A 26 17.42 5.46 14.49
CA PHE A 26 16.01 5.34 14.13
C PHE A 26 15.20 4.98 15.36
N ILE A 27 14.18 5.78 15.64
CA ILE A 27 13.20 5.50 16.69
C ILE A 27 11.85 5.29 16.04
N TYR A 28 11.05 4.39 16.62
CA TYR A 28 9.66 4.26 16.25
C TYR A 28 8.92 5.55 16.59
N ILE A 29 8.29 6.14 15.58
CA ILE A 29 7.35 7.26 15.78
C ILE A 29 6.06 6.75 16.40
N ASP A 30 5.67 5.52 16.03
CA ASP A 30 4.55 4.78 16.56
C ASP A 30 5.01 3.35 16.82
N ASP A 31 4.74 2.84 18.02
CA ASP A 31 5.23 1.52 18.46
C ASP A 31 4.39 0.43 17.79
N PRO A 32 4.97 -0.49 17.01
CA PRO A 32 4.24 -1.59 16.41
C PRO A 32 3.42 -2.41 17.41
N LEU A 33 3.90 -2.54 18.65
CA LEU A 33 3.22 -3.28 19.72
C LEU A 33 1.93 -2.60 20.22
N SER A 34 1.67 -1.36 19.81
CA SER A 34 0.43 -0.65 20.13
C SER A 34 -0.72 -1.00 19.17
N HIS A 35 -0.43 -1.66 18.05
CA HIS A 35 -1.44 -2.11 17.08
C HIS A 35 -2.12 -3.42 17.52
N GLU A 36 -3.31 -3.68 17.00
CA GLU A 36 -4.09 -4.88 17.34
C GLU A 36 -3.37 -6.19 16.96
N ASP A 37 -2.78 -6.24 15.76
CA ASP A 37 -2.00 -7.38 15.26
C ASP A 37 -0.53 -6.98 15.10
N ALA A 38 0.19 -6.97 16.21
CA ALA A 38 1.64 -6.80 16.26
C ALA A 38 2.34 -8.16 16.27
N ARG A 39 3.36 -8.32 15.44
CA ARG A 39 4.13 -9.57 15.35
C ARG A 39 5.62 -9.32 15.35
N ASP A 40 6.35 -10.25 15.97
CA ASP A 40 7.81 -10.24 16.00
C ASP A 40 8.39 -11.01 14.81
N PHE A 41 9.38 -10.40 14.17
CA PHE A 41 10.11 -10.96 13.06
C PHE A 41 11.59 -11.01 13.39
N VAL A 42 12.22 -12.14 13.05
CA VAL A 42 13.68 -12.27 13.12
C VAL A 42 14.29 -11.55 11.94
N VAL A 43 15.17 -10.58 12.20
CA VAL A 43 15.84 -9.79 11.17
C VAL A 43 17.21 -10.38 10.87
N GLY A 44 17.45 -10.65 9.59
CA GLY A 44 18.73 -11.10 9.05
C GLY A 44 19.55 -9.96 8.46
N ASP A 45 20.87 -10.07 8.58
CA ASP A 45 21.82 -9.28 7.80
C ASP A 45 21.96 -9.91 6.41
N ILE A 46 21.70 -9.10 5.37
CA ILE A 46 21.68 -9.57 3.98
C ILE A 46 23.08 -9.93 3.44
N PHE A 47 24.15 -9.45 4.08
CA PHE A 47 25.52 -9.64 3.64
C PHE A 47 26.23 -10.76 4.41
N THR A 48 25.92 -10.96 5.69
CA THR A 48 26.57 -11.97 6.54
C THR A 48 25.73 -13.23 6.75
N ASN A 49 24.43 -13.20 6.39
CA ASN A 49 23.47 -14.28 6.65
C ASN A 49 23.34 -14.61 8.17
N GLU A 50 23.72 -13.67 9.02
CA GLU A 50 23.53 -13.73 10.47
C GLU A 50 22.22 -13.04 10.86
N THR A 51 21.52 -13.55 11.87
CA THR A 51 20.37 -12.85 12.45
C THR A 51 20.86 -11.92 13.55
N TRP A 52 20.55 -10.62 13.47
CA TRP A 52 21.09 -9.63 14.41
C TRP A 52 20.04 -9.05 15.37
N GLY A 53 18.76 -9.42 15.24
CA GLY A 53 17.75 -8.97 16.20
C GLY A 53 16.33 -9.42 15.92
N ASN A 54 15.42 -8.94 16.77
CA ASN A 54 13.99 -9.02 16.59
C ASN A 54 13.48 -7.62 16.23
N ALA A 55 12.60 -7.53 15.24
CA ALA A 55 11.83 -6.33 14.94
C ALA A 55 10.35 -6.66 15.01
N SER A 56 9.57 -5.80 15.68
CA SER A 56 8.12 -5.93 15.70
C SER A 56 7.51 -5.13 14.55
N TRP A 57 6.45 -5.65 13.93
CA TRP A 57 5.72 -5.01 12.84
C TRP A 57 4.21 -5.13 13.08
N ALA A 58 3.48 -4.06 12.78
CA ALA A 58 2.03 -4.10 12.67
C ALA A 58 1.64 -4.80 11.36
N VAL A 59 0.62 -5.66 11.42
CA VAL A 59 0.17 -6.47 10.29
C VAL A 59 -1.27 -6.09 9.93
N PHE A 60 -1.48 -5.74 8.66
CA PHE A 60 -2.78 -5.36 8.14
C PHE A 60 -3.21 -6.36 7.05
N GLY A 61 -4.40 -6.93 7.21
CA GLY A 61 -5.02 -7.84 6.24
C GLY A 61 -6.24 -7.25 5.53
N ASN A 62 -7.09 -8.13 5.00
CA ASN A 62 -8.30 -7.79 4.23
C ASN A 62 -9.27 -6.84 4.96
N GLU A 63 -9.34 -6.90 6.29
CA GLU A 63 -10.17 -5.99 7.10
C GLU A 63 -9.74 -4.51 7.00
N HIS A 64 -8.54 -4.25 6.47
CA HIS A 64 -7.94 -2.93 6.27
C HIS A 64 -7.94 -2.53 4.77
N GLY A 65 -8.94 -3.02 4.03
CA GLY A 65 -9.21 -2.66 2.64
C GLY A 65 -8.36 -3.36 1.58
N GLY A 66 -7.74 -4.48 1.92
CA GLY A 66 -7.27 -5.46 0.94
C GLY A 66 -8.35 -6.48 0.63
N ASN A 67 -8.14 -7.28 -0.41
CA ASN A 67 -8.90 -8.50 -0.60
C ASN A 67 -8.07 -9.70 -0.09
N CYS A 68 -8.29 -10.92 -0.59
CA CYS A 68 -7.49 -12.09 -0.18
C CYS A 68 -5.99 -11.96 -0.47
N CYS A 69 -5.63 -11.11 -1.44
CA CYS A 69 -4.46 -11.29 -2.27
C CYS A 69 -3.83 -9.95 -2.66
N GLU A 70 -4.63 -8.89 -2.81
CA GLU A 70 -4.20 -7.59 -3.27
C GLU A 70 -4.34 -6.50 -2.19
N HIS A 71 -3.28 -5.70 -2.05
CA HIS A 71 -3.24 -4.41 -1.38
C HIS A 71 -2.48 -3.44 -2.29
N TYR A 72 -3.03 -2.26 -2.52
CA TYR A 72 -2.40 -1.23 -3.34
C TYR A 72 -2.21 0.03 -2.51
N LEU A 73 -1.04 0.09 -1.87
CA LEU A 73 -0.72 1.11 -0.89
C LEU A 73 -0.09 2.33 -1.54
N ALA A 74 -0.53 3.51 -1.11
CA ALA A 74 0.20 4.75 -1.30
C ALA A 74 0.17 5.56 0.01
N ALA A 75 0.96 6.63 0.06
CA ALA A 75 0.98 7.56 1.17
C ALA A 75 0.71 8.98 0.68
N THR A 76 -0.04 9.74 1.46
CA THR A 76 -0.25 11.17 1.19
C THR A 76 0.91 12.00 1.76
N LYS A 77 1.06 13.25 1.30
CA LYS A 77 2.05 14.18 1.86
C LYS A 77 1.79 14.50 3.34
N GLU A 78 0.55 14.35 3.80
CA GLU A 78 0.14 14.48 5.21
C GLU A 78 0.50 13.25 6.06
N GLY A 79 0.91 12.15 5.44
CA GLY A 79 1.28 10.91 6.12
C GLY A 79 0.11 9.94 6.34
N TRP A 80 -1.00 10.10 5.62
CA TRP A 80 -2.05 9.09 5.58
C TRP A 80 -1.56 7.90 4.78
N ILE A 81 -1.98 6.69 5.16
CA ILE A 81 -1.80 5.50 4.34
C ILE A 81 -3.14 5.27 3.65
N VAL A 82 -3.10 5.14 2.33
CA VAL A 82 -4.27 4.87 1.50
C VAL A 82 -4.09 3.51 0.83
N ASN A 83 -5.17 2.76 0.70
CA ASN A 83 -5.17 1.41 0.14
C ASN A 83 -6.36 1.23 -0.82
N PHE A 84 -6.11 0.59 -1.96
CA PHE A 84 -7.17 0.20 -2.89
C PHE A 84 -7.02 -1.25 -3.39
N GLY A 85 -6.96 -2.20 -2.45
CA GLY A 85 -6.92 -3.64 -2.74
C GLY A 85 -8.24 -4.39 -2.55
N GLY A 86 -9.29 -3.71 -2.10
CA GLY A 86 -10.61 -4.28 -1.83
C GLY A 86 -11.71 -3.68 -2.72
N GLU A 87 -12.97 -3.88 -2.32
CA GLU A 87 -14.12 -3.33 -3.06
C GLU A 87 -14.05 -1.80 -3.21
N TYR A 88 -13.61 -1.11 -2.16
CA TYR A 88 -13.48 0.34 -2.15
C TYR A 88 -12.16 0.84 -1.57
N PRO A 89 -11.75 2.09 -1.87
CA PRO A 89 -10.61 2.71 -1.23
C PRO A 89 -10.80 2.81 0.28
N THR A 90 -9.75 2.47 1.00
CA THR A 90 -9.63 2.67 2.44
C THR A 90 -8.43 3.54 2.76
N TRP A 91 -8.45 4.15 3.94
CA TRP A 91 -7.31 4.92 4.42
C TRP A 91 -7.22 4.87 5.93
N THR A 92 -6.08 5.31 6.44
CA THR A 92 -5.84 5.56 7.85
C THR A 92 -5.08 6.88 7.99
N GLU A 93 -5.51 7.68 8.95
CA GLU A 93 -4.90 8.97 9.29
C GLU A 93 -3.96 8.87 10.51
N ASP A 94 -3.92 7.70 11.13
CA ASP A 94 -3.25 7.42 12.40
C ASP A 94 -2.34 6.20 12.32
N ARG A 95 -1.69 6.00 11.17
CA ARG A 95 -0.68 4.92 10.94
C ARG A 95 -1.21 3.49 11.08
N GLY A 96 -2.52 3.30 10.94
CA GLY A 96 -3.15 1.99 10.89
C GLY A 96 -3.91 1.60 12.16
N HIS A 97 -4.01 2.49 13.15
CA HIS A 97 -4.82 2.25 14.35
C HIS A 97 -6.32 2.26 14.05
N THR A 98 -6.75 3.16 13.16
CA THR A 98 -8.12 3.22 12.67
C THR A 98 -8.14 3.34 11.16
N TRP A 99 -9.11 2.66 10.56
CA TRP A 99 -9.30 2.63 9.12
C TRP A 99 -10.68 3.12 8.74
N GLN A 100 -10.72 3.94 7.70
CA GLN A 100 -11.92 4.43 7.07
C GLN A 100 -12.07 3.78 5.69
N GLU A 101 -13.31 3.62 5.23
CA GLU A 101 -13.64 3.15 3.89
C GLU A 101 -14.57 4.15 3.22
N TRP A 102 -14.29 4.45 1.95
CA TRP A 102 -15.21 5.24 1.14
C TRP A 102 -16.22 4.31 0.49
N GLN A 103 -17.51 4.59 0.62
CA GLN A 103 -18.54 3.82 -0.08
C GLN A 103 -19.34 4.72 -1.01
N PRO A 104 -19.57 4.32 -2.27
CA PRO A 104 -20.39 5.09 -3.18
C PRO A 104 -21.84 5.09 -2.74
N THR A 105 -22.56 6.16 -3.07
CA THR A 105 -24.02 6.16 -3.03
C THR A 105 -24.57 5.41 -4.25
N VAL A 106 -25.78 4.87 -4.13
CA VAL A 106 -26.49 4.14 -5.22
C VAL A 106 -26.56 4.97 -6.52
N LEU A 107 -26.69 6.29 -6.39
CA LEU A 107 -26.72 7.22 -7.52
C LEU A 107 -25.42 8.02 -7.58
N ALA A 108 -25.02 8.38 -8.80
CA ALA A 108 -23.88 9.26 -9.05
C ALA A 108 -24.07 10.63 -8.39
N GLN A 109 -22.96 11.28 -8.06
CA GLN A 109 -22.97 12.73 -7.83
C GLN A 109 -23.36 13.48 -9.11
N PHE A 110 -24.01 14.63 -8.94
CA PHE A 110 -24.42 15.46 -10.07
C PHE A 110 -23.21 15.92 -10.88
N GLY A 111 -23.21 15.62 -12.18
CA GLY A 111 -22.10 15.92 -13.09
C GLY A 111 -21.16 14.75 -13.37
N CYS A 112 -21.31 13.62 -12.67
CA CYS A 112 -20.58 12.39 -12.96
C CYS A 112 -21.36 11.53 -13.97
N LEU A 113 -20.65 10.94 -14.94
CA LEU A 113 -21.26 10.02 -15.90
C LEU A 113 -21.33 8.63 -15.27
N ILE A 114 -22.53 8.13 -15.03
CA ILE A 114 -22.73 6.74 -14.64
C ILE A 114 -23.63 6.06 -15.67
N TYR A 115 -23.12 5.02 -16.32
CA TYR A 115 -23.92 4.18 -17.22
C TYR A 115 -24.92 3.29 -16.45
N LYS A 116 -24.70 3.04 -15.15
CA LYS A 116 -25.54 2.16 -14.31
C LYS A 116 -25.41 2.47 -12.79
N PRO A 117 -26.51 2.50 -12.00
CA PRO A 117 -26.45 2.64 -10.53
C PRO A 117 -25.51 1.63 -9.85
N THR A 118 -24.86 2.05 -8.77
CA THR A 118 -24.04 1.15 -7.93
C THR A 118 -24.92 0.36 -6.95
N VAL A 119 -24.40 -0.77 -6.51
CA VAL A 119 -24.95 -1.69 -5.52
C VAL A 119 -23.88 -1.86 -4.42
N PRO A 120 -23.87 -0.96 -3.42
CA PRO A 120 -22.84 -0.98 -2.38
C PRO A 120 -22.72 -2.34 -1.67
N GLY A 121 -21.49 -2.83 -1.50
CA GLY A 121 -21.18 -4.12 -0.89
C GLY A 121 -21.40 -5.34 -1.82
N GLN A 122 -21.61 -5.09 -3.11
CA GLN A 122 -21.79 -6.12 -4.13
C GLN A 122 -20.95 -5.83 -5.38
N GLU A 123 -20.19 -4.74 -5.44
CA GLU A 123 -19.49 -4.34 -6.67
C GLU A 123 -18.32 -5.27 -7.01
N GLY A 124 -17.85 -6.04 -6.03
CA GLY A 124 -16.85 -7.09 -6.18
C GLY A 124 -15.56 -6.77 -5.42
N LEU A 125 -14.58 -7.68 -5.44
CA LEU A 125 -13.25 -7.41 -4.89
C LEU A 125 -12.46 -6.63 -5.93
N GLY A 126 -12.45 -5.31 -5.78
CA GLY A 126 -11.74 -4.41 -6.68
C GLY A 126 -10.23 -4.51 -6.52
N GLU A 127 -9.53 -4.20 -7.60
CA GLU A 127 -8.10 -4.00 -7.63
C GLU A 127 -7.85 -2.63 -8.25
N GLY A 128 -6.92 -1.85 -7.74
CA GLY A 128 -6.80 -0.47 -8.22
C GLY A 128 -5.57 0.26 -7.75
N SER A 129 -5.41 1.47 -8.24
CA SER A 129 -4.38 2.39 -7.75
C SER A 129 -5.03 3.62 -7.16
N ILE A 130 -4.42 4.14 -6.10
CA ILE A 130 -4.82 5.39 -5.46
C ILE A 130 -3.61 6.30 -5.35
N VAL A 131 -3.78 7.57 -5.75
CA VAL A 131 -2.72 8.58 -5.74
C VAL A 131 -3.27 9.91 -5.24
N GLN A 132 -2.39 10.69 -4.61
CA GLN A 132 -2.72 12.08 -4.24
C GLN A 132 -2.27 13.03 -5.35
N ALA A 133 -3.20 13.82 -5.87
CA ALA A 133 -2.92 14.91 -6.77
C ALA A 133 -2.24 16.08 -6.05
N THR A 134 -1.61 16.99 -6.81
CA THR A 134 -0.84 18.10 -6.24
C THR A 134 -1.68 19.09 -5.42
N ASN A 135 -2.98 19.18 -5.73
CA ASN A 135 -3.95 19.98 -4.99
C ASN A 135 -4.46 19.31 -3.70
N GLY A 136 -4.09 18.05 -3.45
CA GLY A 136 -4.49 17.28 -2.27
C GLY A 136 -5.63 16.29 -2.51
N ASP A 137 -6.28 16.34 -3.68
CA ASP A 137 -7.35 15.39 -4.01
C ASP A 137 -6.79 13.96 -4.12
N LEU A 138 -7.58 12.98 -3.68
CA LEU A 138 -7.28 11.57 -3.91
C LEU A 138 -7.97 11.13 -5.20
N ILE A 139 -7.19 10.54 -6.11
CA ILE A 139 -7.69 9.96 -7.36
C ILE A 139 -7.47 8.46 -7.24
N SER A 140 -8.55 7.70 -7.32
CA SER A 140 -8.52 6.25 -7.18
C SER A 140 -9.15 5.62 -8.41
N MET A 141 -8.40 4.79 -9.13
CA MET A 141 -8.94 4.02 -10.25
C MET A 141 -8.91 2.54 -9.92
N GLY A 142 -10.10 1.94 -9.81
CA GLY A 142 -10.28 0.51 -9.57
C GLY A 142 -10.89 -0.20 -10.77
N TRP A 143 -10.59 -1.49 -10.91
CA TRP A 143 -11.27 -2.42 -11.80
C TRP A 143 -11.77 -3.64 -11.02
N PHE A 144 -12.84 -4.26 -11.50
CA PHE A 144 -13.48 -5.42 -10.86
C PHE A 144 -13.45 -6.60 -11.83
N PRO A 145 -12.42 -7.46 -11.78
CA PRO A 145 -12.29 -8.58 -12.71
C PRO A 145 -13.28 -9.70 -12.40
N TYR A 146 -13.99 -9.61 -11.27
CA TYR A 146 -14.90 -10.65 -10.79
C TYR A 146 -16.35 -10.30 -11.12
N PRO A 147 -17.17 -11.30 -11.51
CA PRO A 147 -18.60 -11.10 -11.71
C PRO A 147 -19.28 -10.58 -10.43
N SER A 148 -20.07 -9.53 -10.57
CA SER A 148 -20.96 -8.99 -9.54
C SER A 148 -22.41 -8.96 -10.00
N THR A 149 -23.31 -8.69 -9.06
CA THR A 149 -24.74 -8.47 -9.38
C THR A 149 -24.95 -7.23 -10.27
N SER A 150 -23.95 -6.34 -10.29
CA SER A 150 -23.90 -5.13 -11.10
C SER A 150 -23.16 -5.30 -12.45
N GLY A 151 -22.46 -6.42 -12.71
CA GLY A 151 -21.85 -6.72 -14.01
C GLY A 151 -20.48 -7.37 -13.89
N ALA A 152 -19.70 -7.38 -14.96
CA ALA A 152 -18.26 -7.69 -14.92
C ALA A 152 -17.49 -6.48 -15.46
N ASP A 153 -16.26 -6.26 -15.00
CA ASP A 153 -15.35 -5.20 -15.43
C ASP A 153 -15.93 -3.79 -15.27
N GLN A 154 -16.13 -3.39 -14.01
CA GLN A 154 -16.53 -2.01 -13.69
C GLN A 154 -15.30 -1.14 -13.42
N PHE A 155 -15.43 0.16 -13.66
CA PHE A 155 -14.40 1.14 -13.36
C PHE A 155 -14.98 2.21 -12.45
N TYR A 156 -14.34 2.45 -11.31
CA TYR A 156 -14.59 3.61 -10.47
C TYR A 156 -13.37 4.53 -10.53
N ALA A 157 -13.62 5.83 -10.66
CA ALA A 157 -12.63 6.90 -10.74
C ALA A 157 -13.09 8.08 -9.87
#